data_AF-A0A915XWV3-F1
#
_entry.id   AF-A0A915XWV3-F1
#
_cell.length_a   1.000
_cell.length_b   1.000
_cell.length_c   1.000
_cell.angle_alpha   90.00
_cell.angle_beta   90.00
_cell.angle_gamma   90.00
#
_symmetry.space_group_name_H-M   'P 1'
#
loop_
_entity.id
_entity.type
_entity.pdbx_description
1 polymer ?
#
loop_
_entity_poly.entity_id
_entity_poly.type
_entity_poly.pdbx_seq_one_letter_code
_entity_poly.pdbx_strand_id
1 'polypeptide(L)'
;MARIYLAPQDDLRQTAYRVYYDDASLQTATPKSNENTAAMTANSAPNRVRIEVKNDALDVGYTLHLLLEYRVNSGGWEPCTTSSAVRIRNSAHYNTGDATLTNRLMTNTANYVQGVGVDTQASAGAINLDVGEHTECEWCVECVGLQAGDVVQFRVVNLTAAWSGDPNNYTAAPLTYDYYPTLTLTGGSLMAIETVSNLTRYGIAVASDETKAYKAVALLDVVSCDVQPRTERIITSAGRGSLSPRRALTSRVWCEGNLTCELTPNHAPYLLMLAGYAPTTAGTGPTYTHTFNLGDGLPAKSGTLVAYHNNGSPPTHEVYAGLVARSMSLEYNAESADTLQLSMDLIGLIYGVSQTTTLTDLFTSATPPADADPPFAQPVCSVQLPDGTAINRIVRAAVSAELQRDVRWTLRGRVFGRGQQPIRALRVTGSLTAVFDSDADLKRALNQTASPPYMHLDAPSAPTTSLRLRANNGLSGNSARQIDVIVPAIVITGVSTPKRRDEAVLVEMEWEAIYGAAQAATLIIEVLNAAAGTTYADATATISGMSL
;
A
#
# COMPACT_ATOMS: atom_id res chain seq x y z
N MET A 1 4.46 45.71 22.17
CA MET A 1 3.21 45.17 22.74
C MET A 1 3.29 43.65 22.65
N ALA A 2 2.54 42.92 23.47
CA ALA A 2 2.66 41.46 23.60
C ALA A 2 1.47 40.75 22.95
N ARG A 3 1.67 39.51 22.50
CA ARG A 3 0.58 38.59 22.17
C ARG A 3 -0.19 38.27 23.44
N ILE A 4 -1.51 38.49 23.43
CA ILE A 4 -2.38 38.22 24.57
C ILE A 4 -3.38 37.13 24.17
N TYR A 5 -3.29 35.97 24.81
CA TYR A 5 -4.30 34.94 24.69
C TYR A 5 -5.31 35.07 25.83
N LEU A 6 -6.58 35.25 25.47
CA LEU A 6 -7.70 35.15 26.39
C LEU A 6 -7.96 33.68 26.75
N ALA A 7 -8.87 33.46 27.69
CA ALA A 7 -9.36 32.11 27.97
C ALA A 7 -9.93 31.47 26.67
N PRO A 8 -9.81 30.14 26.52
CA PRO A 8 -10.44 29.43 25.42
C PRO A 8 -11.93 29.78 25.30
N GLN A 9 -12.38 29.98 24.07
CA GLN A 9 -13.76 30.26 23.73
C GLN A 9 -14.43 28.93 23.39
N ASP A 10 -14.92 28.24 24.42
CA ASP A 10 -15.44 26.88 24.31
C ASP A 10 -16.67 26.78 23.39
N ASP A 11 -17.37 27.91 23.17
CA ASP A 11 -18.55 28.04 22.31
C ASP A 11 -18.22 28.01 20.80
N LEU A 12 -16.94 28.07 20.42
CA LEU A 12 -16.48 27.93 19.04
C LEU A 12 -15.61 26.69 18.91
N ARG A 13 -15.82 25.95 17.82
CA ARG A 13 -15.16 24.66 17.63
C ARG A 13 -14.59 24.51 16.23
N GLN A 14 -13.32 24.14 16.16
CA GLN A 14 -12.67 23.68 14.93
C GLN A 14 -12.98 22.18 14.75
N THR A 15 -13.98 21.89 13.93
CA THR A 15 -14.64 20.58 13.85
C THR A 15 -14.10 19.69 12.73
N ALA A 16 -13.52 20.26 11.68
CA ALA A 16 -12.97 19.49 10.57
C ALA A 16 -11.89 20.25 9.79
N TYR A 17 -11.11 19.51 9.00
CA TYR A 17 -10.20 20.09 8.02
C TYR A 17 -9.96 19.17 6.83
N ARG A 18 -9.45 19.75 5.75
CA ARG A 18 -8.84 19.01 4.63
C ARG A 18 -7.75 19.84 3.98
N VAL A 19 -6.72 19.17 3.50
CA VAL A 19 -5.64 19.80 2.73
C VAL A 19 -5.89 19.58 1.25
N TYR A 20 -5.67 20.61 0.43
CA TYR A 20 -5.81 20.59 -1.01
C TYR A 20 -4.51 20.99 -1.73
N TYR A 21 -4.39 20.56 -2.98
CA TYR A 21 -3.40 21.09 -3.90
C TYR A 21 -3.77 22.53 -4.28
N ASP A 22 -2.76 23.33 -4.59
CA ASP A 22 -2.97 24.66 -5.17
C ASP A 22 -3.12 24.56 -6.69
N ASP A 23 -4.23 23.98 -7.16
CA ASP A 23 -4.41 23.58 -8.57
C ASP A 23 -5.69 24.05 -9.27
N ALA A 24 -6.74 24.45 -8.55
CA ALA A 24 -8.00 24.92 -9.13
C ALA A 24 -8.74 25.91 -8.23
N SER A 25 -10.01 26.24 -8.51
CA SER A 25 -10.79 27.17 -7.67
C SER A 25 -11.03 26.67 -6.24
N LEU A 26 -11.52 27.53 -5.34
CA LEU A 26 -11.94 27.13 -3.99
C LEU A 26 -12.97 25.98 -4.00
N GLN A 27 -13.76 25.80 -5.07
CA GLN A 27 -14.79 24.76 -5.11
C GLN A 27 -14.31 23.45 -5.72
N THR A 28 -13.23 23.48 -6.49
CA THR A 28 -12.83 22.36 -7.35
C THR A 28 -11.39 21.89 -7.13
N ALA A 29 -10.63 22.50 -6.22
CA ALA A 29 -9.25 22.09 -5.90
C ALA A 29 -9.19 20.63 -5.49
N THR A 30 -8.13 19.92 -5.90
CA THR A 30 -8.00 18.47 -5.66
C THR A 30 -7.60 18.20 -4.21
N PRO A 31 -8.31 17.33 -3.46
CA PRO A 31 -7.90 16.92 -2.11
C PRO A 31 -6.51 16.26 -2.12
N LYS A 32 -5.66 16.61 -1.15
CA LYS A 32 -4.39 15.91 -0.89
C LYS A 32 -4.56 14.72 0.05
N SER A 33 -5.50 14.82 0.98
CA SER A 33 -5.78 13.79 1.97
C SER A 33 -7.28 13.65 2.21
N ASN A 34 -7.65 12.55 2.85
CA ASN A 34 -9.00 12.39 3.38
C ASN A 34 -9.27 13.45 4.45
N GLU A 35 -10.55 13.74 4.67
CA GLU A 35 -10.96 14.69 5.70
C GLU A 35 -10.43 14.28 7.07
N ASN A 36 -9.98 15.25 7.86
CA ASN A 36 -9.44 15.06 9.21
C ASN A 36 -8.18 14.17 9.30
N THR A 37 -7.52 13.91 8.17
CA THR A 37 -6.27 13.14 8.10
C THR A 37 -5.09 14.01 7.67
N ALA A 38 -3.92 13.74 8.26
CA ALA A 38 -2.69 14.45 7.94
C ALA A 38 -2.35 14.29 6.45
N ALA A 39 -1.77 15.33 5.84
CA ALA A 39 -1.26 15.28 4.48
C ALA A 39 0.26 15.46 4.47
N MET A 40 0.95 14.98 3.44
CA MET A 40 2.36 15.30 3.28
C MET A 40 2.55 16.51 2.36
N THR A 41 3.68 17.19 2.55
CA THR A 41 4.06 18.31 1.69
C THR A 41 5.55 18.43 1.56
N ALA A 42 6.03 18.89 0.42
CA ALA A 42 7.43 19.27 0.30
C ALA A 42 7.67 20.66 0.84
N ASN A 43 8.90 20.85 1.31
CA ASN A 43 9.42 22.18 1.53
C ASN A 43 9.28 23.02 0.24
N SER A 44 8.75 24.23 0.41
CA SER A 44 8.48 25.24 -0.61
C SER A 44 7.37 24.89 -1.62
N ALA A 45 6.58 23.84 -1.37
CA ALA A 45 5.39 23.55 -2.16
C ALA A 45 4.17 24.33 -1.63
N PRO A 46 3.34 24.95 -2.49
CA PRO A 46 2.07 25.54 -2.08
C PRO A 46 1.06 24.44 -1.72
N ASN A 47 0.31 24.66 -0.64
CA ASN A 47 -0.79 23.81 -0.20
C ASN A 47 -1.92 24.70 0.25
N ARG A 48 -3.14 24.18 0.23
CA ARG A 48 -4.28 24.89 0.80
C ARG A 48 -4.81 24.13 1.99
N VAL A 49 -4.93 24.81 3.12
CA VAL A 49 -5.46 24.24 4.35
C VAL A 49 -6.86 24.82 4.54
N ARG A 50 -7.88 23.98 4.37
CA ARG A 50 -9.27 24.33 4.65
C ARG A 50 -9.67 23.85 6.02
N ILE A 51 -10.25 24.74 6.81
CA ILE A 51 -10.61 24.52 8.20
C ILE A 51 -12.07 24.89 8.39
N GLU A 52 -12.82 23.97 9.01
CA GLU A 52 -14.20 24.20 9.43
C GLU A 52 -14.22 24.79 10.85
N VAL A 53 -15.01 25.84 11.04
CA VAL A 53 -15.32 26.41 12.35
C VAL A 53 -16.82 26.44 12.54
N LYS A 54 -17.28 25.91 13.66
CA LYS A 54 -18.68 25.89 14.08
C LYS A 54 -18.90 26.83 15.26
N ASN A 55 -20.01 27.56 15.22
CA ASN A 55 -20.52 28.26 16.39
C ASN A 55 -21.52 27.36 17.14
N ASP A 56 -21.11 26.85 18.30
CA ASP A 56 -21.93 25.95 19.12
C ASP A 56 -22.91 26.71 20.03
N ALA A 57 -22.54 27.91 20.51
CA ALA A 57 -23.30 28.57 21.58
C ALA A 57 -23.23 30.10 21.65
N LEU A 58 -22.50 30.80 20.77
CA LEU A 58 -22.49 32.27 20.74
C LEU A 58 -23.71 32.83 20.03
N ASP A 59 -24.16 34.00 20.50
CA ASP A 59 -25.36 34.68 20.00
C ASP A 59 -25.40 34.88 18.47
N VAL A 60 -26.62 35.05 17.96
CA VAL A 60 -26.90 35.42 16.57
C VAL A 60 -26.18 36.73 16.19
N GLY A 61 -25.55 36.77 15.03
CA GLY A 61 -24.78 37.90 14.51
C GLY A 61 -23.35 37.98 15.02
N TYR A 62 -22.82 36.91 15.62
CA TYR A 62 -21.44 36.89 16.10
C TYR A 62 -20.44 37.04 14.96
N THR A 63 -19.59 38.06 15.02
CA THR A 63 -18.54 38.30 14.01
C THR A 63 -17.25 37.61 14.42
N LEU A 64 -16.85 36.61 13.65
CA LEU A 64 -15.57 35.92 13.75
C LEU A 64 -14.48 36.69 13.01
N HIS A 65 -13.31 36.75 13.63
CA HIS A 65 -12.07 37.20 13.00
C HIS A 65 -11.01 36.11 13.13
N LEU A 66 -10.98 35.18 12.17
CA LEU A 66 -10.09 34.02 12.25
C LEU A 66 -8.67 34.41 11.83
N LEU A 67 -7.69 33.99 12.64
CA LEU A 67 -6.26 34.08 12.36
C LEU A 67 -5.68 32.66 12.32
N LEU A 68 -4.96 32.34 11.24
CA LEU A 68 -4.25 31.07 11.12
C LEU A 68 -2.93 31.12 11.89
N GLU A 69 -2.74 30.16 12.80
CA GLU A 69 -1.50 29.90 13.51
C GLU A 69 -0.98 28.52 13.15
N TYR A 70 0.35 28.35 13.25
CA TYR A 70 1.02 27.08 13.10
C TYR A 70 1.94 26.80 14.28
N ARG A 71 2.26 25.53 14.49
CA ARG A 71 3.42 25.11 15.27
C ARG A 71 4.17 24.04 14.49
N VAL A 72 5.47 23.99 14.70
CA VAL A 72 6.33 22.93 14.16
C VAL A 72 6.67 21.97 15.30
N ASN A 73 6.41 20.69 15.07
CA ASN A 73 6.54 19.61 16.04
C ASN A 73 5.78 19.93 17.34
N SER A 74 6.47 20.01 18.47
CA SER A 74 5.91 20.38 19.77
C SER A 74 6.28 21.81 20.20
N GLY A 75 6.62 22.68 19.23
CA GLY A 75 6.96 24.07 19.46
C GLY A 75 5.76 24.95 19.87
N GLY A 76 6.04 26.24 20.07
CA GLY A 76 5.02 27.26 20.33
C GLY A 76 4.18 27.56 19.09
N TRP A 77 2.98 28.09 19.33
CA TRP A 77 2.08 28.56 18.27
C TRP A 77 2.50 29.95 17.79
N GLU A 78 2.62 30.10 16.48
CA GLU A 78 3.06 31.31 15.79
C GLU A 78 2.07 31.64 14.67
N PRO A 79 1.78 32.93 14.39
CA PRO A 79 0.91 33.29 13.25
C PRO A 79 1.56 32.94 11.90
N CYS A 80 0.76 32.45 10.96
CA CYS A 80 1.18 32.23 9.57
C CYS A 80 1.29 33.58 8.84
N THR A 81 2.45 34.23 8.91
CA THR A 81 2.72 35.50 8.19
C THR A 81 3.23 35.24 6.77
N THR A 82 3.53 36.28 5.99
CA THR A 82 4.18 36.13 4.68
C THR A 82 5.68 35.79 4.75
N SER A 83 6.29 35.84 5.95
CA SER A 83 7.73 35.64 6.17
C SER A 83 8.09 34.57 7.20
N SER A 84 7.11 33.92 7.83
CA SER A 84 7.31 32.82 8.79
C SER A 84 7.79 31.53 8.11
N ALA A 85 8.28 30.57 8.91
CA ALA A 85 8.71 29.27 8.40
C ALA A 85 7.55 28.50 7.75
N VAL A 86 6.33 28.70 8.23
CA VAL A 86 5.11 28.34 7.50
C VAL A 86 4.45 29.65 7.13
N ARG A 87 4.49 29.99 5.84
CA ARG A 87 4.07 31.30 5.35
C ARG A 87 2.85 31.24 4.48
N ILE A 88 2.08 32.32 4.51
CA ILE A 88 1.02 32.57 3.55
C ILE A 88 1.64 32.88 2.19
N ARG A 89 1.07 32.28 1.14
CA ARG A 89 1.56 32.40 -0.23
C ARG A 89 0.41 32.76 -1.17
N ASN A 90 0.69 33.66 -2.10
CA ASN A 90 -0.28 34.07 -3.12
C ASN A 90 -0.67 32.88 -4.01
N SER A 91 -1.98 32.66 -4.18
CA SER A 91 -2.52 31.63 -5.05
C SER A 91 -2.65 32.17 -6.47
N ALA A 92 -2.56 31.29 -7.47
CA ALA A 92 -2.88 31.64 -8.86
C ALA A 92 -4.37 31.45 -9.19
N HIS A 93 -5.17 30.90 -8.27
CA HIS A 93 -6.48 30.35 -8.55
C HIS A 93 -7.64 30.98 -7.79
N TYR A 94 -7.35 31.82 -6.79
CA TYR A 94 -8.29 32.63 -6.03
C TYR A 94 -7.53 33.78 -5.37
N ASN A 95 -8.23 34.79 -4.90
CA ASN A 95 -7.67 35.90 -4.14
C ASN A 95 -8.24 35.92 -2.72
N THR A 96 -7.51 36.57 -1.82
CA THR A 96 -8.00 36.88 -0.47
C THR A 96 -9.34 37.61 -0.55
N GLY A 97 -10.36 37.05 0.11
CA GLY A 97 -11.74 37.56 0.10
C GLY A 97 -12.69 36.81 -0.82
N ASP A 98 -12.20 35.92 -1.69
CA ASP A 98 -13.06 35.07 -2.50
C ASP A 98 -13.84 34.09 -1.60
N ALA A 99 -15.13 33.92 -1.88
CA ALA A 99 -16.01 33.13 -1.03
C ALA A 99 -15.84 31.61 -1.22
N THR A 100 -15.90 30.85 -0.14
CA THR A 100 -16.14 29.40 -0.18
C THR A 100 -17.64 29.17 -0.32
N LEU A 101 -18.13 29.01 -1.55
CA LEU A 101 -19.57 29.00 -1.87
C LEU A 101 -20.29 27.71 -1.50
N THR A 102 -19.55 26.62 -1.33
CA THR A 102 -20.11 25.29 -1.06
C THR A 102 -19.36 24.63 0.08
N ASN A 103 -20.10 23.97 0.96
CA ASN A 103 -19.54 23.08 1.96
C ASN A 103 -18.74 21.96 1.26
N ARG A 104 -17.47 21.77 1.66
CA ARG A 104 -16.58 20.71 1.12
C ARG A 104 -16.10 19.75 2.20
N LEU A 105 -16.41 20.02 3.46
CA LEU A 105 -16.16 19.17 4.62
C LEU A 105 -17.47 18.55 5.08
N MET A 106 -17.49 17.21 5.17
CA MET A 106 -18.72 16.44 5.35
C MET A 106 -19.00 16.08 6.81
N THR A 107 -18.06 16.38 7.74
CA THR A 107 -18.19 16.06 9.17
C THR A 107 -19.39 16.75 9.81
N ASN A 108 -19.71 17.99 9.41
CA ASN A 108 -20.79 18.76 10.00
C ASN A 108 -21.98 18.90 9.04
N THR A 109 -23.18 18.71 9.57
CA THR A 109 -24.46 18.81 8.87
C THR A 109 -25.25 20.07 9.22
N ALA A 110 -24.65 20.97 10.02
CA ALA A 110 -25.18 22.30 10.33
C ALA A 110 -25.40 23.16 9.07
N ASN A 111 -26.06 24.31 9.25
CA ASN A 111 -26.26 25.25 8.16
C ASN A 111 -24.92 25.90 7.80
N TYR A 112 -24.53 25.75 6.53
CA TYR A 112 -23.29 26.30 6.00
C TYR A 112 -23.42 27.79 5.69
N VAL A 113 -22.50 28.57 6.23
CA VAL A 113 -22.26 29.97 5.87
C VAL A 113 -20.95 30.07 5.11
N GLN A 114 -20.99 30.77 3.97
CA GLN A 114 -19.79 31.00 3.16
C GLN A 114 -18.69 31.63 4.01
N GLY A 115 -17.52 31.01 4.00
CA GLY A 115 -16.30 31.59 4.54
C GLY A 115 -15.46 32.17 3.42
N VAL A 116 -14.15 32.22 3.65
CA VAL A 116 -13.23 33.04 2.85
C VAL A 116 -11.96 32.28 2.50
N GLY A 117 -11.55 32.41 1.24
CA GLY A 117 -10.20 32.07 0.77
C GLY A 117 -9.20 33.17 1.12
N VAL A 118 -8.01 32.80 1.57
CA VAL A 118 -6.95 33.70 2.03
C VAL A 118 -5.59 33.30 1.46
N ASP A 119 -4.91 34.23 0.81
CA ASP A 119 -3.62 33.97 0.12
C ASP A 119 -2.59 35.11 0.23
N THR A 120 -2.95 36.24 0.83
CA THR A 120 -2.04 37.38 1.02
C THR A 120 -1.77 37.73 2.48
N GLN A 121 -2.55 37.17 3.42
CA GLN A 121 -2.50 37.48 4.84
C GLN A 121 -2.88 36.28 5.72
N ALA A 122 -2.66 36.37 7.03
CA ALA A 122 -2.96 35.30 7.97
C ALA A 122 -4.45 35.23 8.35
N SER A 123 -5.19 36.33 8.19
CA SER A 123 -6.56 36.46 8.69
C SER A 123 -7.61 36.36 7.58
N ALA A 124 -8.71 35.65 7.87
CA ALA A 124 -9.84 35.46 6.96
C ALA A 124 -10.83 36.65 6.92
N GLY A 125 -10.54 37.74 7.62
CA GLY A 125 -11.44 38.89 7.70
C GLY A 125 -12.61 38.64 8.65
N ALA A 126 -13.70 39.39 8.47
CA ALA A 126 -14.91 39.32 9.31
C ALA A 126 -15.92 38.33 8.70
N ILE A 127 -16.39 37.36 9.48
CA ILE A 127 -17.42 36.40 9.08
C ILE A 127 -18.53 36.42 10.14
N ASN A 128 -19.76 36.69 9.74
CA ASN A 128 -20.90 36.57 10.65
C ASN A 128 -21.34 35.12 10.70
N LEU A 129 -21.39 34.52 11.89
CA LEU A 129 -21.74 33.13 12.08
C LEU A 129 -22.72 32.99 13.25
N ASP A 130 -23.97 32.62 12.96
CA ASP A 130 -24.99 32.47 13.98
C ASP A 130 -24.83 31.14 14.75
N VAL A 131 -25.49 31.05 15.91
CA VAL A 131 -25.52 29.82 16.70
C VAL A 131 -26.01 28.63 15.88
N GLY A 132 -25.29 27.53 15.91
CA GLY A 132 -25.62 26.30 15.18
C GLY A 132 -25.23 26.33 13.70
N GLU A 133 -24.56 27.37 13.23
CA GLU A 133 -24.00 27.45 11.88
C GLU A 133 -22.51 27.07 11.85
N HIS A 134 -22.01 26.75 10.65
CA HIS A 134 -20.59 26.52 10.43
C HIS A 134 -20.09 27.20 9.17
N THR A 135 -18.79 27.47 9.14
CA THR A 135 -18.11 28.09 8.00
C THR A 135 -16.80 27.38 7.70
N GLU A 136 -16.30 27.56 6.48
CA GLU A 136 -15.01 27.04 6.03
C GLU A 136 -14.11 28.18 5.57
N CYS A 137 -12.90 28.26 6.11
CA CYS A 137 -11.88 29.18 5.60
C CYS A 137 -10.71 28.39 5.02
N GLU A 138 -10.16 28.84 3.90
CA GLU A 138 -9.08 28.17 3.20
C GLU A 138 -7.87 29.11 3.05
N TRP A 139 -6.71 28.69 3.54
CA TRP A 139 -5.47 29.45 3.43
C TRP A 139 -4.49 28.77 2.48
N CYS A 140 -3.90 29.53 1.55
CA CYS A 140 -2.74 29.06 0.78
C CYS A 140 -1.45 29.27 1.58
N VAL A 141 -0.77 28.16 1.88
CA VAL A 141 0.42 28.10 2.73
C VAL A 141 1.58 27.40 2.04
N GLU A 142 2.79 27.78 2.43
CA GLU A 142 4.04 27.18 2.00
C GLU A 142 4.95 26.98 3.23
N CYS A 143 5.53 25.79 3.37
CA CYS A 143 6.50 25.51 4.43
C CYS A 143 7.92 25.77 3.90
N VAL A 144 8.69 26.68 4.49
CA VAL A 144 10.01 27.12 4.03
C VAL A 144 11.05 26.98 5.13
N GLY A 145 12.21 26.43 4.79
CA GLY A 145 13.34 26.29 5.72
C GLY A 145 13.14 25.23 6.81
N LEU A 146 12.09 24.43 6.71
CA LEU A 146 11.81 23.29 7.60
C LEU A 146 12.43 21.98 7.05
N GLN A 147 12.66 21.01 7.92
CA GLN A 147 13.36 19.76 7.62
C GLN A 147 12.40 18.63 7.24
N ALA A 148 12.94 17.60 6.58
CA ALA A 148 12.20 16.37 6.34
C ALA A 148 11.78 15.72 7.66
N GLY A 149 10.54 15.26 7.76
CA GLY A 149 9.96 14.68 8.96
C GLY A 149 9.39 15.69 9.95
N ASP A 150 9.59 17.00 9.74
CA ASP A 150 8.93 18.01 10.57
C ASP A 150 7.42 17.93 10.40
N VAL A 151 6.69 17.96 11.52
CA VAL A 151 5.23 17.96 11.52
C VAL A 151 4.75 19.39 11.80
N VAL A 152 4.05 19.98 10.85
CA VAL A 152 3.40 21.27 11.01
C VAL A 152 1.95 21.05 11.36
N GLN A 153 1.52 21.62 12.47
CA GLN A 153 0.11 21.64 12.85
C GLN A 153 -0.43 23.05 12.78
N PHE A 154 -1.68 23.18 12.34
CA PHE A 154 -2.36 24.45 12.23
C PHE A 154 -3.51 24.54 13.24
N ARG A 155 -3.85 25.76 13.62
CA ARG A 155 -5.10 26.06 14.30
C ARG A 155 -5.57 27.43 13.87
N VAL A 156 -6.87 27.67 13.97
CA VAL A 156 -7.40 29.03 13.96
C VAL A 156 -7.61 29.54 15.39
N VAL A 157 -7.40 30.83 15.57
CA VAL A 157 -7.79 31.55 16.79
C VAL A 157 -8.73 32.68 16.40
N ASN A 158 -9.62 33.06 17.31
CA ASN A 158 -10.54 34.17 17.09
C ASN A 158 -9.96 35.47 17.65
N LEU A 159 -9.83 36.49 16.82
CA LEU A 159 -9.36 37.80 17.21
C LEU A 159 -10.51 38.64 17.77
N THR A 160 -10.22 39.48 18.77
CA THR A 160 -11.22 40.40 19.32
C THR A 160 -11.56 41.57 18.38
N ALA A 161 -10.79 41.74 17.30
CA ALA A 161 -10.97 42.74 16.26
C ALA A 161 -10.24 42.30 14.99
N ALA A 162 -10.49 43.00 13.88
CA ALA A 162 -9.76 42.77 12.62
C ALA A 162 -8.24 42.80 12.84
N TRP A 163 -7.53 41.89 12.17
CA TRP A 163 -6.09 41.77 12.32
C TRP A 163 -5.37 43.03 11.85
N SER A 164 -4.49 43.57 12.69
CA SER A 164 -3.68 44.75 12.38
C SER A 164 -2.49 44.46 11.46
N GLY A 165 -2.22 43.19 11.17
CA GLY A 165 -1.04 42.75 10.43
C GLY A 165 0.23 42.62 11.28
N ASP A 166 0.19 42.95 12.57
CA ASP A 166 1.34 42.79 13.48
C ASP A 166 1.34 41.40 14.13
N PRO A 167 2.28 40.51 13.77
CA PRO A 167 2.35 39.16 14.34
C PRO A 167 2.81 39.12 15.79
N ASN A 168 3.28 40.24 16.36
CA ASN A 168 3.71 40.30 17.76
C ASN A 168 2.72 41.03 18.66
N ASN A 169 1.63 41.55 18.09
CA ASN A 169 0.69 42.41 18.78
C ASN A 169 -0.76 42.14 18.34
N TYR A 170 -1.37 41.15 18.97
CA TYR A 170 -2.79 40.86 18.81
C TYR A 170 -3.36 40.24 20.09
N THR A 171 -4.67 40.36 20.25
CA THR A 171 -5.45 39.69 21.30
C THR A 171 -6.32 38.64 20.63
N ALA A 172 -6.21 37.39 21.08
CA ALA A 172 -6.94 36.27 20.51
C ALA A 172 -7.49 35.33 21.58
N ALA A 173 -8.60 34.67 21.30
CA ALA A 173 -9.13 33.54 22.05
C ALA A 173 -8.88 32.24 21.27
N PRO A 174 -8.20 31.24 21.85
CA PRO A 174 -8.18 29.88 21.29
C PRO A 174 -9.59 29.30 21.25
N LEU A 175 -9.86 28.40 20.30
CA LEU A 175 -11.13 27.69 20.17
C LEU A 175 -11.05 26.32 20.86
N THR A 176 -12.16 25.59 20.89
CA THR A 176 -12.13 24.13 21.07
C THR A 176 -11.65 23.47 19.79
N TYR A 177 -10.74 22.49 19.88
CA TYR A 177 -10.14 21.84 18.70
C TYR A 177 -10.39 20.33 18.70
N ASP A 178 -11.16 19.83 17.74
CA ASP A 178 -11.33 18.38 17.53
C ASP A 178 -10.19 17.79 16.74
N TYR A 179 -9.77 18.53 15.73
CA TYR A 179 -8.71 18.15 14.83
C TYR A 179 -7.77 19.32 14.59
N TYR A 180 -6.48 19.05 14.51
CA TYR A 180 -5.49 20.01 14.03
C TYR A 180 -5.12 19.66 12.59
N PRO A 181 -5.31 20.55 11.61
CA PRO A 181 -4.76 20.34 10.28
C PRO A 181 -3.27 20.07 10.39
N THR A 182 -2.82 18.98 9.77
CA THR A 182 -1.46 18.49 9.94
C THR A 182 -0.80 18.28 8.58
N LEU A 183 0.37 18.89 8.40
CA LEU A 183 1.26 18.67 7.28
C LEU A 183 2.55 18.01 7.76
N THR A 184 2.96 16.90 7.13
CA THR A 184 4.26 16.29 7.40
C THR A 184 5.22 16.60 6.26
N LEU A 185 6.37 17.19 6.57
CA LEU A 185 7.33 17.61 5.56
C LEU A 185 8.10 16.44 4.97
N THR A 186 8.17 16.39 3.64
CA THR A 186 9.11 15.57 2.89
C THR A 186 10.35 16.40 2.57
N GLY A 187 11.54 15.81 2.70
CA GLY A 187 12.79 16.51 2.39
C GLY A 187 12.85 16.95 0.93
N GLY A 188 13.18 18.23 0.70
CA GLY A 188 13.57 18.85 -0.58
C GLY A 188 12.81 18.42 -1.85
N SER A 189 11.89 19.28 -2.32
CA SER A 189 10.95 19.02 -3.43
C SER A 189 10.06 17.79 -3.21
N LEU A 190 8.83 17.80 -3.74
CA LEU A 190 7.88 16.68 -3.67
C LEU A 190 8.35 15.57 -4.63
N MET A 191 9.54 15.03 -4.35
CA MET A 191 10.18 13.92 -5.06
C MET A 191 10.48 12.77 -4.10
N ALA A 192 9.97 12.80 -2.87
CA ALA A 192 10.17 11.73 -1.91
C ALA A 192 8.93 11.54 -1.02
N ILE A 193 8.39 10.31 -1.06
CA ILE A 193 7.48 9.68 -0.10
C ILE A 193 5.99 9.68 -0.47
N GLU A 194 5.28 10.81 -0.60
CA GLU A 194 3.82 10.77 -0.93
C GLU A 194 3.52 10.65 -2.44
N THR A 195 4.58 10.76 -3.25
CA THR A 195 4.51 10.70 -4.71
C THR A 195 5.35 9.56 -5.27
N VAL A 196 5.78 8.55 -4.50
CA VAL A 196 6.35 7.35 -5.14
C VAL A 196 5.23 6.44 -5.64
N SER A 197 4.09 6.34 -4.95
CA SER A 197 2.92 5.63 -5.49
C SER A 197 2.25 6.38 -6.65
N ASN A 198 2.29 7.72 -6.65
CA ASN A 198 1.68 8.54 -7.71
C ASN A 198 2.64 8.95 -8.85
N LEU A 199 3.96 9.04 -8.62
CA LEU A 199 4.93 9.23 -9.71
C LEU A 199 5.35 7.89 -10.31
N THR A 200 5.44 6.84 -9.52
CA THR A 200 5.90 5.54 -10.02
C THR A 200 4.73 4.58 -10.08
N ARG A 201 4.26 4.32 -11.30
CA ARG A 201 3.32 3.21 -11.54
C ARG A 201 4.13 1.95 -11.77
N TYR A 202 3.76 0.91 -11.05
CA TYR A 202 4.36 -0.40 -11.26
C TYR A 202 3.43 -1.24 -12.10
N GLY A 203 4.02 -2.03 -12.98
CA GLY A 203 3.29 -3.11 -13.58
C GLY A 203 4.15 -4.33 -13.79
N ILE A 204 3.49 -5.47 -13.82
CA ILE A 204 4.09 -6.78 -13.94
C ILE A 204 3.68 -7.44 -15.25
N ALA A 205 4.63 -8.09 -15.90
CA ALA A 205 4.38 -8.94 -17.05
C ALA A 205 5.15 -10.25 -16.90
N VAL A 206 4.63 -11.32 -17.49
CA VAL A 206 5.40 -12.55 -17.72
C VAL A 206 5.70 -12.63 -19.20
N ALA A 207 6.94 -12.30 -19.60
CA ALA A 207 7.33 -12.22 -21.00
C ALA A 207 8.75 -12.74 -21.24
N SER A 208 9.00 -13.24 -22.45
CA SER A 208 10.31 -13.75 -22.87
C SER A 208 11.35 -12.65 -23.10
N ASP A 209 10.88 -11.43 -23.37
CA ASP A 209 11.69 -10.26 -23.74
C ASP A 209 10.98 -8.95 -23.38
N GLU A 210 11.74 -7.87 -23.43
CA GLU A 210 11.37 -6.51 -23.01
C GLU A 210 10.23 -5.91 -23.84
N THR A 211 10.33 -6.00 -25.17
CA THR A 211 9.32 -5.48 -26.09
C THR A 211 7.95 -6.12 -25.87
N LYS A 212 7.93 -7.41 -25.56
CA LYS A 212 6.70 -8.12 -25.18
C LYS A 212 6.26 -7.79 -23.76
N ALA A 213 7.20 -7.59 -22.83
CA ALA A 213 6.89 -7.22 -21.45
C ALA A 213 6.06 -5.93 -21.43
N TYR A 214 6.50 -4.87 -22.13
CA TYR A 214 5.78 -3.59 -22.21
C TYR A 214 4.33 -3.74 -22.66
N LYS A 215 4.09 -4.61 -23.66
CA LYS A 215 2.77 -4.80 -24.25
C LYS A 215 1.82 -5.66 -23.40
N ALA A 216 2.35 -6.39 -22.43
CA ALA A 216 1.63 -7.36 -21.62
C ALA A 216 1.62 -7.00 -20.12
N VAL A 217 1.97 -5.76 -19.78
CA VAL A 217 2.02 -5.30 -18.39
C VAL A 217 0.61 -5.17 -17.80
N ALA A 218 0.38 -5.84 -16.67
CA ALA A 218 -0.74 -5.56 -15.77
C ALA A 218 -0.29 -4.56 -14.70
N LEU A 219 -1.05 -3.49 -14.50
CA LEU A 219 -0.78 -2.51 -13.45
C LEU A 219 -1.03 -3.13 -12.07
N LEU A 220 -0.19 -2.74 -11.10
CA LEU A 220 -0.25 -3.22 -9.73
C LEU A 220 -0.66 -2.10 -8.79
N ASP A 221 -1.56 -2.41 -7.87
CA ASP A 221 -1.80 -1.59 -6.68
C ASP A 221 -0.74 -1.91 -5.63
N VAL A 222 0.37 -1.17 -5.72
CA VAL A 222 1.57 -1.40 -4.90
C VAL A 222 1.45 -0.66 -3.57
N VAL A 223 1.58 -1.41 -2.49
CA VAL A 223 1.71 -0.87 -1.12
C VAL A 223 3.15 -0.41 -0.90
N SER A 224 4.15 -1.23 -1.29
CA SER A 224 5.56 -0.87 -1.25
C SER A 224 6.40 -1.68 -2.24
N CYS A 225 7.42 -1.07 -2.82
CA CYS A 225 8.40 -1.74 -3.69
C CYS A 225 9.79 -1.13 -3.49
N ASP A 226 10.78 -1.95 -3.12
CA ASP A 226 12.19 -1.56 -2.97
C ASP A 226 13.13 -2.38 -3.87
N VAL A 227 12.58 -3.01 -4.91
CA VAL A 227 13.37 -3.71 -5.95
C VAL A 227 14.33 -2.72 -6.59
N GLN A 228 15.63 -2.98 -6.45
CA GLN A 228 16.68 -2.08 -6.91
C GLN A 228 17.85 -2.82 -7.55
N PRO A 229 18.58 -2.14 -8.45
CA PRO A 229 19.83 -2.66 -8.98
C PRO A 229 20.91 -2.77 -7.89
N ARG A 230 21.58 -3.92 -7.86
CA ARG A 230 22.76 -4.21 -7.04
C ARG A 230 23.97 -4.44 -7.91
N THR A 231 25.11 -3.98 -7.42
CA THR A 231 26.40 -4.20 -8.09
C THR A 231 27.44 -4.68 -7.09
N GLU A 232 28.11 -5.77 -7.40
CA GLU A 232 29.26 -6.28 -6.65
C GLU A 232 30.47 -6.31 -7.57
N ARG A 233 31.60 -5.75 -7.12
CA ARG A 233 32.85 -5.78 -7.87
C ARG A 233 33.64 -7.04 -7.49
N ILE A 234 33.84 -7.96 -8.43
CA ILE A 234 34.75 -9.08 -8.20
C ILE A 234 36.19 -8.59 -8.38
N ILE A 235 36.94 -8.54 -7.27
CA ILE A 235 38.39 -8.33 -7.30
C ILE A 235 39.03 -9.71 -7.33
N THR A 236 39.56 -10.11 -8.48
CA THR A 236 40.37 -11.34 -8.57
C THR A 236 41.75 -11.07 -8.00
N SER A 237 42.00 -11.50 -6.77
CA SER A 237 43.35 -11.51 -6.19
C SER A 237 44.09 -12.77 -6.65
N ALA A 238 45.21 -12.55 -7.37
CA ALA A 238 46.20 -13.54 -7.80
C ALA A 238 45.85 -14.42 -9.02
N GLY A 239 46.35 -14.02 -10.18
CA GLY A 239 46.77 -14.94 -11.24
C GLY A 239 48.29 -14.97 -11.33
N ARG A 240 48.94 -16.06 -10.89
CA ARG A 240 50.33 -16.36 -11.27
C ARG A 240 50.30 -17.15 -12.58
N GLY A 241 50.81 -16.55 -13.66
CA GLY A 241 50.96 -17.17 -14.97
C GLY A 241 51.12 -16.10 -16.05
N SER A 242 52.00 -16.33 -17.03
CA SER A 242 52.42 -15.34 -18.06
C SER A 242 51.35 -15.04 -19.13
N LEU A 243 50.08 -15.09 -18.76
CA LEU A 243 48.96 -14.53 -19.49
C LEU A 243 48.34 -13.47 -18.58
N SER A 244 48.98 -12.30 -18.52
CA SER A 244 48.45 -11.14 -17.79
C SER A 244 46.97 -10.96 -18.09
N PRO A 245 46.08 -10.84 -17.09
CA PRO A 245 44.67 -10.59 -17.34
C PRO A 245 44.54 -9.16 -17.89
N ARG A 246 44.60 -9.00 -19.21
CA ARG A 246 44.14 -7.78 -19.87
C ARG A 246 42.63 -7.73 -19.67
N ARG A 247 42.20 -7.10 -18.55
CA ARG A 247 40.82 -6.83 -18.11
C ARG A 247 40.09 -8.00 -17.43
N ALA A 248 40.37 -8.22 -16.15
CA ALA A 248 39.48 -8.99 -15.25
C ALA A 248 38.82 -8.06 -14.22
N LEU A 249 38.07 -7.07 -14.70
CA LEU A 249 37.04 -6.39 -13.91
C LEU A 249 35.70 -6.99 -14.32
N THR A 250 35.28 -8.07 -13.67
CA THR A 250 33.92 -8.60 -13.80
C THR A 250 33.13 -8.10 -12.60
N SER A 251 32.15 -7.23 -12.80
CA SER A 251 31.13 -7.01 -11.77
C SER A 251 30.13 -8.17 -11.79
N ARG A 252 29.31 -8.28 -10.76
CA ARG A 252 27.99 -8.91 -10.81
C ARG A 252 26.98 -7.79 -10.73
N VAL A 253 26.00 -7.82 -11.60
CA VAL A 253 24.93 -6.82 -11.69
C VAL A 253 23.64 -7.62 -11.70
N TRP A 254 22.80 -7.42 -10.69
CA TRP A 254 21.52 -8.11 -10.49
C TRP A 254 20.52 -7.13 -9.86
N CYS A 255 19.23 -7.45 -9.85
CA CYS A 255 18.26 -6.71 -9.04
C CYS A 255 17.75 -7.58 -7.91
N GLU A 256 17.47 -6.97 -6.77
CA GLU A 256 16.82 -7.62 -5.64
C GLU A 256 16.00 -6.60 -4.85
N GLY A 257 15.02 -7.10 -4.11
CA GLY A 257 14.21 -6.31 -3.19
C GLY A 257 12.85 -6.94 -3.00
N ASN A 258 12.02 -6.30 -2.21
CA ASN A 258 10.68 -6.73 -1.86
C ASN A 258 9.63 -5.98 -2.69
N LEU A 259 8.53 -6.67 -2.91
CA LEU A 259 7.31 -6.15 -3.48
C LEU A 259 6.16 -6.54 -2.55
N THR A 260 5.44 -5.55 -2.03
CA THR A 260 4.20 -5.73 -1.29
C THR A 260 3.09 -5.02 -2.04
N CYS A 261 2.01 -5.76 -2.34
CA CYS A 261 0.88 -5.25 -3.11
C CYS A 261 -0.43 -5.83 -2.57
N GLU A 262 -1.51 -5.09 -2.78
CA GLU A 262 -2.87 -5.59 -2.52
C GLU A 262 -3.24 -6.55 -3.64
N LEU A 263 -3.69 -7.76 -3.30
CA LEU A 263 -3.96 -8.79 -4.29
C LEU A 263 -5.36 -8.58 -4.91
N THR A 264 -5.42 -8.16 -6.17
CA THR A 264 -6.65 -8.17 -6.97
C THR A 264 -6.73 -9.40 -7.88
N PRO A 265 -7.94 -9.81 -8.28
CA PRO A 265 -8.16 -10.95 -9.18
C PRO A 265 -7.37 -10.87 -10.50
N ASN A 266 -7.16 -9.66 -11.01
CA ASN A 266 -6.59 -9.43 -12.33
C ASN A 266 -5.07 -9.62 -12.39
N HIS A 267 -4.35 -9.32 -11.32
CA HIS A 267 -2.88 -9.45 -11.29
C HIS A 267 -2.39 -10.62 -10.43
N ALA A 268 -3.26 -11.27 -9.65
CA ALA A 268 -2.88 -12.42 -8.84
C ALA A 268 -2.15 -13.51 -9.64
N PRO A 269 -2.61 -13.92 -10.84
CA PRO A 269 -1.88 -14.93 -11.60
C PRO A 269 -0.48 -14.48 -12.04
N TYR A 270 -0.28 -13.23 -12.45
CA TYR A 270 1.03 -12.72 -12.87
C TYR A 270 2.04 -12.71 -11.73
N LEU A 271 1.60 -12.30 -10.53
CA LEU A 271 2.44 -12.30 -9.33
C LEU A 271 2.76 -13.72 -8.87
N LEU A 272 1.77 -14.61 -8.84
CA LEU A 272 1.97 -16.01 -8.45
C LEU A 272 2.88 -16.76 -9.43
N MET A 273 2.88 -16.39 -10.72
CA MET A 273 3.83 -16.93 -11.69
C MET A 273 5.29 -16.54 -11.40
N LEU A 274 5.57 -15.48 -10.62
CA LEU A 274 6.93 -15.16 -10.16
C LEU A 274 7.48 -16.21 -9.18
N ALA A 275 6.62 -16.98 -8.52
CA ALA A 275 7.04 -18.15 -7.76
C ALA A 275 7.64 -19.24 -8.68
N GLY A 276 7.45 -19.11 -10.00
CA GLY A 276 8.06 -19.95 -11.03
C GLY A 276 7.17 -21.08 -11.52
N TYR A 277 5.98 -21.26 -10.95
CA TYR A 277 5.04 -22.31 -11.34
C TYR A 277 4.04 -21.78 -12.36
N ALA A 278 3.84 -22.54 -13.44
CA ALA A 278 2.78 -22.25 -14.39
C ALA A 278 1.44 -22.73 -13.81
N PRO A 279 0.37 -21.93 -13.89
CA PRO A 279 -0.94 -22.41 -13.46
C PRO A 279 -1.46 -23.47 -14.43
N THR A 280 -2.17 -24.47 -13.89
CA THR A 280 -3.12 -25.23 -14.69
C THR A 280 -4.44 -24.47 -14.72
N THR A 281 -5.03 -24.32 -15.90
CA THR A 281 -6.29 -23.58 -16.08
C THR A 281 -7.41 -24.55 -16.41
N ALA A 282 -8.50 -24.51 -15.65
CA ALA A 282 -9.69 -25.31 -15.90
C ALA A 282 -10.95 -24.41 -15.94
N GLY A 283 -11.97 -24.84 -16.69
CA GLY A 283 -13.24 -24.14 -16.85
C GLY A 283 -13.59 -23.83 -18.31
N THR A 284 -14.87 -23.61 -18.57
CA THR A 284 -15.42 -23.16 -19.86
C THR A 284 -16.43 -22.05 -19.62
N GLY A 285 -16.52 -21.06 -20.52
CA GLY A 285 -17.41 -19.90 -20.35
C GLY A 285 -16.72 -18.71 -19.66
N PRO A 286 -17.45 -17.83 -18.93
CA PRO A 286 -16.88 -16.62 -18.33
C PRO A 286 -16.05 -16.88 -17.07
N THR A 287 -16.06 -18.11 -16.56
CA THR A 287 -15.41 -18.49 -15.30
C THR A 287 -14.29 -19.49 -15.55
N TYR A 288 -13.09 -19.14 -15.10
CA TYR A 288 -11.88 -19.96 -15.18
C TYR A 288 -11.22 -20.03 -13.80
N THR A 289 -10.61 -21.18 -13.50
CA THR A 289 -9.81 -21.37 -12.28
C THR A 289 -8.36 -21.60 -12.66
N HIS A 290 -7.45 -20.81 -12.10
CA HIS A 290 -6.01 -21.02 -12.19
C HIS A 290 -5.50 -21.70 -10.92
N THR A 291 -4.90 -22.87 -11.07
CA THR A 291 -4.34 -23.63 -9.96
C THR A 291 -2.82 -23.63 -10.04
N PHE A 292 -2.18 -23.11 -9.01
CA PHE A 292 -0.73 -23.08 -8.83
C PHE A 292 -0.33 -24.17 -7.84
N ASN A 293 0.38 -25.19 -8.33
CA ASN A 293 0.89 -26.28 -7.50
C ASN A 293 2.37 -26.06 -7.18
N LEU A 294 2.64 -25.59 -5.97
CA LEU A 294 4.01 -25.36 -5.51
C LEU A 294 4.58 -26.65 -4.91
N GLY A 295 5.75 -27.05 -5.42
CA GLY A 295 6.43 -28.31 -5.07
C GLY A 295 6.40 -29.37 -6.18
N ASP A 296 5.70 -29.13 -7.28
CA ASP A 296 5.65 -30.01 -8.45
C ASP A 296 6.56 -29.50 -9.58
N GLY A 297 7.78 -30.03 -9.67
CA GLY A 297 8.68 -29.78 -10.80
C GLY A 297 9.45 -28.45 -10.82
N LEU A 298 10.21 -28.27 -11.91
CA LEU A 298 11.10 -27.12 -12.12
C LEU A 298 10.32 -25.90 -12.60
N PRO A 299 10.71 -24.68 -12.17
CA PRO A 299 10.02 -23.47 -12.59
C PRO A 299 10.17 -23.24 -14.09
N ALA A 300 9.08 -22.84 -14.73
CA ALA A 300 8.99 -22.73 -16.20
C ALA A 300 9.06 -21.28 -16.70
N LYS A 301 8.84 -20.29 -15.84
CA LYS A 301 8.67 -18.88 -16.24
C LYS A 301 9.34 -17.92 -15.24
N SER A 302 9.78 -16.78 -15.76
CA SER A 302 10.31 -15.63 -15.00
C SER A 302 9.49 -14.40 -15.36
N GLY A 303 9.31 -13.48 -14.43
CA GLY A 303 8.60 -12.24 -14.71
C GLY A 303 9.52 -11.07 -15.04
N THR A 304 8.84 -9.99 -15.42
CA THR A 304 9.41 -8.69 -15.67
C THR A 304 8.57 -7.68 -14.90
N LEU A 305 9.22 -6.85 -14.09
CA LEU A 305 8.61 -5.70 -13.44
C LEU A 305 9.04 -4.46 -14.21
N VAL A 306 8.06 -3.64 -14.55
CA VAL A 306 8.27 -2.35 -15.19
C VAL A 306 7.88 -1.28 -14.17
N ALA A 307 8.85 -0.46 -13.77
CA ALA A 307 8.61 0.72 -12.97
C ALA A 307 8.57 1.92 -13.92
N TYR A 308 7.42 2.60 -13.97
CA TYR A 308 7.21 3.75 -14.82
C TYR A 308 7.18 5.01 -13.97
N HIS A 309 8.11 5.93 -14.18
CA HIS A 309 8.29 7.14 -13.39
C HIS A 309 7.82 8.38 -14.17
N ASN A 310 6.84 9.08 -13.61
CA ASN A 310 6.33 10.38 -14.04
C ASN A 310 7.25 11.54 -13.61
N ASN A 311 8.57 11.36 -13.66
CA ASN A 311 9.57 12.31 -13.16
C ASN A 311 10.08 13.30 -14.21
N GLY A 312 9.50 13.35 -15.41
CA GLY A 312 9.94 14.25 -16.48
C GLY A 312 9.16 14.12 -17.79
N SER A 313 9.55 14.91 -18.79
CA SER A 313 9.07 14.83 -20.18
C SER A 313 10.27 14.68 -21.12
N PRO A 314 10.50 13.51 -21.75
CA PRO A 314 9.68 12.30 -21.63
C PRO A 314 9.83 11.61 -20.26
N PRO A 315 8.81 10.86 -19.82
CA PRO A 315 8.86 10.06 -18.60
C PRO A 315 9.95 8.98 -18.70
N THR A 316 10.46 8.55 -17.55
CA THR A 316 11.49 7.49 -17.48
C THR A 316 10.86 6.17 -17.06
N HIS A 317 11.42 5.05 -17.52
CA HIS A 317 11.03 3.73 -17.04
C HIS A 317 12.23 2.84 -16.80
N GLU A 318 12.09 1.98 -15.80
CA GLU A 318 13.07 0.98 -15.41
C GLU A 318 12.47 -0.41 -15.61
N VAL A 319 13.24 -1.29 -16.25
CA VAL A 319 12.84 -2.67 -16.48
C VAL A 319 13.73 -3.63 -15.73
N TYR A 320 13.09 -4.37 -14.83
CA TYR A 320 13.66 -5.45 -14.06
C TYR A 320 13.20 -6.76 -14.69
N ALA A 321 14.10 -7.50 -15.32
CA ALA A 321 13.75 -8.68 -16.10
C ALA A 321 14.29 -9.97 -15.46
N GLY A 322 13.64 -11.09 -15.75
CA GLY A 322 14.05 -12.37 -15.21
C GLY A 322 13.86 -12.46 -13.70
N LEU A 323 12.86 -11.75 -13.17
CA LEU A 323 12.49 -11.76 -11.77
C LEU A 323 11.90 -13.11 -11.38
N VAL A 324 12.35 -13.60 -10.24
CA VAL A 324 11.82 -14.78 -9.57
C VAL A 324 11.71 -14.51 -8.07
N ALA A 325 10.74 -15.14 -7.43
CA ALA A 325 10.54 -15.01 -5.98
C ALA A 325 11.48 -15.96 -5.22
N ARG A 326 12.19 -15.44 -4.22
CA ARG A 326 12.90 -16.20 -3.17
C ARG A 326 11.99 -16.56 -2.02
N SER A 327 11.03 -15.71 -1.71
CA SER A 327 9.95 -16.01 -0.79
C SER A 327 8.67 -15.34 -1.25
N MET A 328 7.54 -15.88 -0.80
CA MET A 328 6.26 -15.19 -0.83
C MET A 328 5.57 -15.34 0.51
N SER A 329 4.80 -14.35 0.91
CA SER A 329 3.90 -14.46 2.05
C SER A 329 2.55 -13.85 1.74
N LEU A 330 1.50 -14.53 2.18
CA LEU A 330 0.14 -14.02 2.21
C LEU A 330 -0.29 -13.86 3.66
N GLU A 331 -0.77 -12.67 4.00
CA GLU A 331 -1.23 -12.36 5.35
C GLU A 331 -2.73 -12.03 5.33
N TYR A 332 -3.44 -12.63 6.28
CA TYR A 332 -4.84 -12.41 6.57
C TYR A 332 -4.98 -11.86 7.98
N ASN A 333 -5.73 -10.76 8.07
CA ASN A 333 -6.19 -10.21 9.33
C ASN A 333 -7.69 -9.90 9.24
N ALA A 334 -8.49 -10.53 10.11
CA ALA A 334 -9.93 -10.29 10.19
C ALA A 334 -10.27 -9.03 11.00
N GLU A 335 -9.34 -8.56 11.85
CA GLU A 335 -9.57 -7.44 12.77
C GLU A 335 -9.31 -6.09 12.10
N SER A 336 -8.50 -6.06 11.05
CA SER A 336 -8.39 -4.92 10.15
C SER A 336 -9.27 -5.17 8.94
N ALA A 337 -10.00 -4.15 8.48
CA ALA A 337 -10.86 -4.24 7.29
C ALA A 337 -10.03 -4.25 5.98
N ASP A 338 -8.84 -4.85 6.03
CA ASP A 338 -7.79 -4.69 5.04
C ASP A 338 -7.94 -5.72 3.91
N THR A 339 -7.39 -5.35 2.77
CA THR A 339 -7.26 -6.18 1.58
C THR A 339 -6.26 -7.32 1.82
N LEU A 340 -6.37 -8.41 1.06
CA LEU A 340 -5.40 -9.50 1.11
C LEU A 340 -4.06 -9.01 0.55
N GLN A 341 -3.02 -8.99 1.38
CA GLN A 341 -1.69 -8.54 0.97
C GLN A 341 -0.82 -9.71 0.53
N LEU A 342 -0.12 -9.54 -0.59
CA LEU A 342 0.95 -10.41 -1.05
C LEU A 342 2.28 -9.67 -0.92
N SER A 343 3.21 -10.27 -0.18
CA SER A 343 4.61 -9.84 -0.14
C SER A 343 5.50 -10.85 -0.82
N MET A 344 6.47 -10.38 -1.60
CA MET A 344 7.42 -11.22 -2.33
C MET A 344 8.82 -10.63 -2.21
N ASP A 345 9.79 -11.48 -1.87
CA ASP A 345 11.21 -11.14 -2.02
C ASP A 345 11.66 -11.58 -3.41
N LEU A 346 12.06 -10.63 -4.23
CA LEU A 346 12.36 -10.81 -5.64
C LEU A 346 13.86 -10.71 -5.90
N ILE A 347 14.32 -11.52 -6.85
CA ILE A 347 15.68 -11.45 -7.40
C ILE A 347 15.64 -11.65 -8.91
N GLY A 348 16.47 -10.91 -9.64
CA GLY A 348 16.51 -11.01 -11.10
C GLY A 348 17.71 -10.30 -11.71
N LEU A 349 17.58 -9.95 -13.00
CA LEU A 349 18.58 -9.20 -13.75
C LEU A 349 18.09 -7.79 -14.05
N ILE A 350 19.05 -6.87 -14.08
CA ILE A 350 18.81 -5.53 -14.61
C ILE A 350 18.89 -5.62 -16.12
N TYR A 351 17.85 -5.11 -16.79
CA TYR A 351 17.81 -5.06 -18.24
C TYR A 351 18.18 -3.66 -18.76
N GLY A 352 17.66 -2.58 -18.17
CA GLY A 352 18.06 -1.21 -18.51
C GLY A 352 17.08 -0.14 -18.01
N VAL A 353 17.52 1.12 -18.14
CA VAL A 353 16.70 2.32 -17.99
C VAL A 353 16.55 2.92 -19.39
N SER A 354 15.33 3.23 -19.80
CA SER A 354 15.06 3.79 -21.11
C SER A 354 14.11 5.00 -21.01
N GLN A 355 14.21 5.87 -22.01
CA GLN A 355 13.36 7.05 -22.19
C GLN A 355 12.55 6.82 -23.46
N THR A 356 11.26 6.53 -23.32
CA THR A 356 10.35 6.40 -24.46
C THR A 356 9.07 7.21 -24.20
N THR A 357 8.19 7.26 -25.19
CA THR A 357 7.02 8.13 -25.26
C THR A 357 5.95 7.80 -24.21
N THR A 358 4.81 8.50 -24.27
CA THR A 358 3.81 8.63 -23.20
C THR A 358 3.31 7.29 -22.62
N LEU A 359 2.76 7.33 -21.40
CA LEU A 359 2.10 6.20 -20.73
C LEU A 359 1.15 5.43 -21.67
N THR A 360 0.39 6.16 -22.50
CA THR A 360 -0.50 5.57 -23.49
C THR A 360 0.25 4.68 -24.47
N ASP A 361 1.41 5.10 -25.00
CA ASP A 361 2.21 4.28 -25.93
C ASP A 361 2.80 3.03 -25.26
N LEU A 362 3.19 3.13 -23.99
CA LEU A 362 3.72 2.00 -23.21
C LEU A 362 2.66 0.94 -22.91
N PHE A 363 1.39 1.34 -22.67
CA PHE A 363 0.30 0.43 -22.32
C PHE A 363 -0.80 0.30 -23.40
N THR A 364 -0.62 0.86 -24.61
CA THR A 364 -1.66 0.92 -25.67
C THR A 364 -2.22 -0.43 -26.10
N SER A 365 -1.44 -1.51 -25.98
CA SER A 365 -1.88 -2.87 -26.31
C SER A 365 -2.16 -3.73 -25.09
N ALA A 366 -1.79 -3.26 -23.89
CA ALA A 366 -2.37 -3.79 -22.69
C ALA A 366 -3.80 -3.26 -22.70
N THR A 367 -4.78 -4.09 -23.04
CA THR A 367 -6.09 -3.93 -22.41
C THR A 367 -5.76 -3.98 -20.93
N PRO A 368 -5.70 -2.85 -20.20
CA PRO A 368 -5.57 -2.95 -18.75
C PRO A 368 -6.78 -3.81 -18.38
N PRO A 369 -6.60 -4.98 -17.74
CA PRO A 369 -7.76 -5.73 -17.31
C PRO A 369 -8.57 -4.74 -16.49
N ALA A 370 -9.75 -4.40 -17.01
CA ALA A 370 -10.39 -3.11 -16.77
C ALA A 370 -10.25 -2.67 -15.32
N ASP A 371 -9.77 -1.44 -15.11
CA ASP A 371 -9.82 -0.80 -13.80
C ASP A 371 -11.19 -1.12 -13.15
N ALA A 372 -11.15 -1.65 -11.92
CA ALA A 372 -12.27 -1.82 -11.00
C ALA A 372 -12.82 -3.24 -10.71
N ASP A 373 -12.01 -4.31 -10.76
CA ASP A 373 -12.30 -5.45 -9.85
C ASP A 373 -11.68 -5.12 -8.49
N PRO A 374 -12.48 -4.98 -7.41
CA PRO A 374 -11.96 -4.65 -6.09
C PRO A 374 -10.97 -5.71 -5.62
N PRO A 375 -9.97 -5.32 -4.80
CA PRO A 375 -9.04 -6.27 -4.20
C PRO A 375 -9.78 -7.36 -3.42
N PHE A 376 -9.15 -8.52 -3.25
CA PHE A 376 -9.69 -9.53 -2.36
C PHE A 376 -9.80 -8.93 -0.95
N ALA A 377 -11.01 -8.87 -0.43
CA ALA A 377 -11.37 -8.24 0.83
C ALA A 377 -12.23 -9.21 1.64
N GLN A 378 -12.10 -9.19 2.97
CA GLN A 378 -12.75 -10.15 3.88
C GLN A 378 -12.40 -11.62 3.57
N PRO A 379 -11.17 -12.07 3.87
CA PRO A 379 -10.90 -13.49 3.85
C PRO A 379 -11.79 -14.19 4.87
N VAL A 380 -12.54 -15.21 4.45
CA VAL A 380 -13.12 -16.20 5.35
C VAL A 380 -12.08 -17.30 5.45
N CYS A 381 -11.22 -17.21 6.46
CA CYS A 381 -10.26 -18.27 6.68
C CYS A 381 -10.95 -19.45 7.36
N SER A 382 -10.75 -20.65 6.81
CA SER A 382 -11.25 -21.89 7.37
C SER A 382 -10.11 -22.88 7.60
N VAL A 383 -10.13 -23.61 8.71
CA VAL A 383 -9.22 -24.74 8.93
C VAL A 383 -10.01 -26.00 8.70
N GLN A 384 -9.56 -26.86 7.80
CA GLN A 384 -10.20 -28.15 7.60
C GLN A 384 -9.47 -29.21 8.41
N LEU A 385 -10.16 -29.73 9.42
CA LEU A 385 -9.65 -30.79 10.26
C LEU A 385 -9.48 -32.09 9.44
N PRO A 386 -8.65 -33.03 9.92
CA PRO A 386 -8.42 -34.31 9.26
C PRO A 386 -9.70 -35.14 9.01
N ASP A 387 -10.77 -34.89 9.77
CA ASP A 387 -12.09 -35.53 9.64
C ASP A 387 -13.02 -34.83 8.61
N GLY A 388 -12.54 -33.76 7.97
CA GLY A 388 -13.27 -32.94 7.00
C GLY A 388 -14.05 -31.78 7.62
N THR A 389 -14.09 -31.64 8.95
CA THR A 389 -14.77 -30.55 9.65
C THR A 389 -14.09 -29.21 9.38
N ALA A 390 -14.85 -28.19 8.98
CA ALA A 390 -14.33 -26.85 8.76
C ALA A 390 -14.53 -25.96 10.01
N ILE A 391 -13.45 -25.39 10.52
CA ILE A 391 -13.47 -24.36 11.57
C ILE A 391 -13.36 -23.00 10.87
N ASN A 392 -14.40 -22.18 10.96
CA ASN A 392 -14.52 -20.95 10.17
C ASN A 392 -14.24 -19.67 10.96
N ARG A 393 -13.81 -19.77 12.23
CA ARG A 393 -13.54 -18.61 13.10
C ARG A 393 -12.05 -18.39 13.26
N ILE A 394 -11.44 -17.81 12.24
CA ILE A 394 -10.02 -17.47 12.26
C ILE A 394 -9.88 -15.95 12.30
N VAL A 395 -9.08 -15.47 13.25
CA VAL A 395 -8.85 -14.04 13.50
C VAL A 395 -7.69 -13.53 12.64
N ARG A 396 -6.61 -14.30 12.54
CA ARG A 396 -5.44 -13.98 11.73
C ARG A 396 -4.82 -15.25 11.17
N ALA A 397 -4.29 -15.19 9.96
CA ALA A 397 -3.50 -16.28 9.38
C ALA A 397 -2.40 -15.71 8.50
N ALA A 398 -1.22 -16.30 8.55
CA ALA A 398 -0.14 -15.99 7.62
C ALA A 398 0.38 -17.28 7.02
N VAL A 399 0.62 -17.28 5.71
CA VAL A 399 1.27 -18.37 4.98
C VAL A 399 2.51 -17.79 4.33
N SER A 400 3.67 -18.39 4.59
CA SER A 400 4.94 -18.01 4.01
C SER A 400 5.57 -19.21 3.31
N ALA A 401 5.94 -19.04 2.04
CA ALA A 401 6.67 -20.03 1.26
C ALA A 401 8.09 -19.52 0.96
N GLU A 402 9.09 -20.22 1.48
CA GLU A 402 10.50 -20.01 1.16
C GLU A 402 10.88 -20.90 -0.04
N LEU A 403 11.30 -20.26 -1.12
CA LEU A 403 11.68 -20.86 -2.38
C LEU A 403 13.21 -20.84 -2.46
N GLN A 404 13.86 -21.87 -1.93
CA GLN A 404 15.31 -21.94 -1.95
C GLN A 404 15.81 -22.16 -3.38
N ARG A 405 16.57 -21.18 -3.90
CA ARG A 405 17.10 -21.19 -5.26
C ARG A 405 18.62 -21.11 -5.28
N ASP A 406 19.22 -21.80 -6.23
CA ASP A 406 20.62 -21.60 -6.59
C ASP A 406 20.80 -20.37 -7.47
N VAL A 407 20.88 -19.22 -6.84
CA VAL A 407 21.04 -17.99 -7.60
C VAL A 407 22.53 -17.75 -7.88
N ARG A 408 22.98 -18.07 -9.10
CA ARG A 408 24.33 -17.72 -9.59
C ARG A 408 24.23 -16.81 -10.82
N TRP A 409 24.40 -15.51 -10.63
CA TRP A 409 24.47 -14.54 -11.72
C TRP A 409 25.94 -14.20 -12.04
N THR A 410 26.31 -14.28 -13.33
CA THR A 410 27.58 -13.75 -13.84
C THR A 410 27.30 -12.83 -15.02
N LEU A 411 27.98 -11.68 -15.09
CA LEU A 411 27.84 -10.65 -16.14
C LEU A 411 28.23 -11.12 -17.56
N ARG A 412 28.78 -12.34 -17.70
CA ARG A 412 28.83 -13.00 -19.01
C ARG A 412 27.49 -13.69 -19.20
N GLY A 413 26.61 -13.07 -19.98
CA GLY A 413 25.22 -13.44 -20.23
C GLY A 413 24.98 -14.83 -20.86
N ARG A 414 25.51 -15.90 -20.28
CA ARG A 414 25.12 -17.29 -20.48
C ARG A 414 25.86 -18.17 -19.48
N VAL A 415 25.17 -18.59 -18.43
CA VAL A 415 25.52 -19.82 -17.69
C VAL A 415 24.29 -20.71 -17.49
N PHE A 416 23.07 -20.18 -17.65
CA PHE A 416 21.87 -20.96 -17.92
C PHE A 416 21.09 -20.29 -19.05
N GLY A 417 20.38 -21.05 -19.88
CA GLY A 417 19.38 -20.45 -20.77
C GLY A 417 18.42 -19.60 -19.92
N ARG A 418 17.95 -18.47 -20.46
CA ARG A 418 16.87 -17.72 -19.82
C ARG A 418 15.74 -18.73 -19.55
N GLY A 419 15.41 -18.98 -18.29
CA GLY A 419 14.21 -19.75 -17.93
C GLY A 419 14.35 -21.01 -17.08
N GLN A 420 15.51 -21.42 -16.55
CA GLN A 420 15.57 -22.58 -15.65
C GLN A 420 16.55 -22.37 -14.49
N GLN A 421 16.06 -21.79 -13.38
CA GLN A 421 16.74 -21.85 -12.09
C GLN A 421 16.00 -22.84 -11.20
N PRO A 422 16.57 -24.02 -10.91
CA PRO A 422 15.89 -25.02 -10.10
C PRO A 422 15.63 -24.47 -8.70
N ILE A 423 14.40 -24.69 -8.22
CA ILE A 423 14.10 -24.60 -6.78
C ILE A 423 14.72 -25.86 -6.17
N ARG A 424 15.62 -25.67 -5.22
CA ARG A 424 16.28 -26.77 -4.49
C ARG A 424 15.36 -27.35 -3.43
N ALA A 425 14.66 -26.47 -2.73
CA ALA A 425 13.74 -26.83 -1.67
C ALA A 425 12.64 -25.78 -1.60
N LEU A 426 11.44 -26.26 -1.26
CA LEU A 426 10.31 -25.44 -0.90
C LEU A 426 10.02 -25.72 0.57
N ARG A 427 9.97 -24.66 1.37
CA ARG A 427 9.53 -24.74 2.77
C ARG A 427 8.33 -23.83 2.96
N VAL A 428 7.22 -24.38 3.43
CA VAL A 428 5.98 -23.61 3.67
C VAL A 428 5.71 -23.63 5.16
N THR A 429 5.56 -22.46 5.74
CA THR A 429 5.33 -22.24 7.17
C THR A 429 4.26 -21.19 7.36
N GLY A 430 3.73 -21.08 8.58
CA GLY A 430 2.83 -19.99 8.88
C GLY A 430 2.39 -19.93 10.33
N SER A 431 1.51 -18.97 10.57
CA SER A 431 0.90 -18.72 11.86
C SER A 431 -0.61 -18.63 11.71
N LEU A 432 -1.34 -19.00 12.76
CA LEU A 432 -2.79 -19.03 12.78
C LEU A 432 -3.30 -18.61 14.16
N THR A 433 -4.20 -17.65 14.19
CA THR A 433 -4.96 -17.29 15.39
C THR A 433 -6.40 -17.75 15.19
N ALA A 434 -6.79 -18.81 15.89
CA ALA A 434 -8.09 -19.48 15.71
C ALA A 434 -8.93 -19.41 16.99
N VAL A 435 -10.25 -19.29 16.81
CA VAL A 435 -11.24 -19.46 17.87
C VAL A 435 -11.94 -20.78 17.67
N PHE A 436 -11.75 -21.69 18.61
CA PHE A 436 -12.43 -22.98 18.67
C PHE A 436 -13.68 -22.86 19.54
N ASP A 437 -14.75 -23.57 19.16
CA ASP A 437 -16.00 -23.56 19.92
C ASP A 437 -15.90 -24.43 21.19
N SER A 438 -14.93 -25.35 21.26
CA SER A 438 -14.67 -26.16 22.44
C SER A 438 -13.20 -26.62 22.55
N ASP A 439 -12.79 -27.03 23.76
CA ASP A 439 -11.51 -27.70 23.98
C ASP A 439 -11.41 -29.04 23.18
N ALA A 440 -12.54 -29.66 22.84
CA ALA A 440 -12.55 -30.88 22.03
C ALA A 440 -12.21 -30.62 20.55
N ASP A 441 -12.60 -29.46 20.00
CA ASP A 441 -12.22 -29.04 18.65
C ASP A 441 -10.73 -28.71 18.59
N LEU A 442 -10.20 -28.01 19.61
CA LEU A 442 -8.77 -27.73 19.73
C LEU A 442 -7.94 -29.01 19.84
N LYS A 443 -8.40 -29.98 20.65
CA LYS A 443 -7.75 -31.28 20.77
C LYS A 443 -7.72 -32.05 19.45
N ARG A 444 -8.81 -32.00 18.68
CA ARG A 444 -8.87 -32.59 17.33
C ARG A 444 -7.90 -31.92 16.36
N ALA A 445 -7.82 -30.59 16.36
CA ALA A 445 -6.87 -29.85 15.51
C ALA A 445 -5.40 -30.19 15.80
N LEU A 446 -5.09 -30.52 17.05
CA LEU A 446 -3.76 -30.86 17.53
C LEU A 446 -3.48 -32.37 17.55
N ASN A 447 -4.40 -33.21 17.04
CA ASN A 447 -4.29 -34.66 17.06
C ASN A 447 -4.00 -35.26 18.45
N GLN A 448 -4.58 -34.65 19.50
CA GLN A 448 -4.34 -35.05 20.88
C GLN A 448 -5.64 -35.49 21.56
N THR A 449 -5.51 -36.41 22.52
CA THR A 449 -6.60 -36.83 23.42
C THR A 449 -6.37 -36.37 24.86
N ALA A 450 -5.17 -35.89 25.18
CA ALA A 450 -4.74 -35.53 26.52
C ALA A 450 -5.26 -34.15 27.00
N SER A 451 -5.23 -33.94 28.30
CA SER A 451 -5.42 -32.62 28.94
C SER A 451 -4.14 -31.76 28.79
N PRO A 452 -4.21 -30.43 28.98
CA PRO A 452 -3.06 -29.54 28.85
C PRO A 452 -1.80 -30.06 29.59
N PRO A 453 -0.58 -29.80 29.08
CA PRO A 453 -0.25 -28.85 28.02
C PRO A 453 -0.63 -29.35 26.62
N TYR A 454 -1.16 -28.43 25.81
CA TYR A 454 -1.54 -28.75 24.43
C TYR A 454 -0.32 -28.73 23.53
N MET A 455 -0.06 -29.85 22.87
CA MET A 455 1.03 -30.01 21.91
C MET A 455 0.56 -30.87 20.75
N HIS A 456 1.08 -30.61 19.55
CA HIS A 456 0.80 -31.48 18.42
C HIS A 456 1.42 -32.85 18.66
N LEU A 457 0.66 -33.91 18.43
CA LEU A 457 1.19 -35.26 18.48
C LEU A 457 1.93 -35.57 17.17
N ASP A 458 3.26 -35.46 17.19
CA ASP A 458 4.13 -35.87 16.08
C ASP A 458 4.32 -37.39 16.05
N ALA A 459 3.25 -38.11 15.70
CA ALA A 459 3.30 -39.54 15.40
C ALA A 459 3.29 -39.75 13.89
N PRO A 460 4.06 -40.72 13.33
CA PRO A 460 4.02 -41.06 11.90
C PRO A 460 2.63 -41.49 11.38
N SER A 461 1.72 -41.85 12.29
CA SER A 461 0.32 -42.21 12.01
C SER A 461 -0.68 -41.13 12.41
N ALA A 462 -0.22 -39.94 12.79
CA ALA A 462 -1.12 -38.84 13.15
C ALA A 462 -1.88 -38.36 11.89
N PRO A 463 -3.19 -38.08 12.00
CA PRO A 463 -3.95 -37.53 10.89
C PRO A 463 -3.35 -36.21 10.42
N THR A 464 -3.17 -36.01 9.12
CA THR A 464 -2.67 -34.72 8.61
C THR A 464 -3.81 -33.71 8.57
N THR A 465 -3.64 -32.57 9.25
CA THR A 465 -4.58 -31.43 9.15
C THR A 465 -4.29 -30.68 7.86
N SER A 466 -5.32 -30.18 7.18
CA SER A 466 -5.17 -29.30 6.02
C SER A 466 -5.64 -27.90 6.35
N LEU A 467 -4.99 -26.90 5.76
CA LEU A 467 -5.35 -25.50 5.95
C LEU A 467 -5.94 -24.95 4.65
N ARG A 468 -7.07 -24.24 4.73
CA ARG A 468 -7.67 -23.57 3.57
C ARG A 468 -8.04 -22.13 3.90
N LEU A 469 -7.18 -21.19 3.50
CA LEU A 469 -7.50 -19.78 3.57
C LEU A 469 -8.30 -19.40 2.32
N ARG A 470 -9.46 -18.77 2.48
CA ARG A 470 -10.28 -18.30 1.36
C ARG A 470 -10.48 -16.80 1.46
N ALA A 471 -10.33 -16.08 0.36
CA ALA A 471 -10.73 -14.69 0.26
C ALA A 471 -11.56 -14.42 -0.99
N ASN A 472 -12.49 -13.48 -0.89
CA ASN A 472 -13.38 -13.09 -1.97
C ASN A 472 -13.20 -11.60 -2.25
N ASN A 473 -13.71 -11.09 -3.37
CA ASN A 473 -13.65 -9.65 -3.68
C ASN A 473 -14.91 -8.89 -3.25
N GLY A 474 -15.74 -9.46 -2.37
CA GLY A 474 -17.01 -8.88 -1.92
C GLY A 474 -18.11 -8.79 -3.00
N LEU A 475 -17.87 -9.23 -4.23
CA LEU A 475 -18.85 -9.25 -5.31
C LEU A 475 -19.65 -10.57 -5.33
N SER A 476 -20.87 -10.54 -5.84
CA SER A 476 -21.79 -11.70 -5.90
C SER A 476 -22.11 -12.14 -7.33
N GLY A 477 -22.57 -13.39 -7.51
CA GLY A 477 -23.01 -13.92 -8.80
C GLY A 477 -21.85 -14.10 -9.79
N ASN A 478 -22.07 -13.78 -11.07
CA ASN A 478 -21.06 -13.92 -12.12
C ASN A 478 -19.87 -12.95 -11.98
N SER A 479 -19.94 -11.99 -11.05
CA SER A 479 -18.84 -11.07 -10.73
C SER A 479 -18.03 -11.51 -9.51
N ALA A 480 -18.44 -12.59 -8.83
CA ALA A 480 -17.70 -13.12 -7.69
C ALA A 480 -16.30 -13.58 -8.13
N ARG A 481 -15.30 -13.19 -7.35
CA ARG A 481 -13.92 -13.65 -7.48
C ARG A 481 -13.50 -14.25 -6.17
N GLN A 482 -12.66 -15.28 -6.25
CA GLN A 482 -12.21 -16.00 -5.07
C GLN A 482 -10.76 -16.43 -5.23
N ILE A 483 -10.02 -16.40 -4.12
CA ILE A 483 -8.72 -17.04 -4.00
C ILE A 483 -8.77 -18.04 -2.85
N ASP A 484 -8.28 -19.24 -3.09
CA ASP A 484 -8.07 -20.28 -2.10
C ASP A 484 -6.58 -20.59 -1.96
N VAL A 485 -6.06 -20.51 -0.74
CA VAL A 485 -4.70 -20.94 -0.38
C VAL A 485 -4.85 -22.21 0.44
N ILE A 486 -4.45 -23.34 -0.16
CA ILE A 486 -4.62 -24.68 0.39
C ILE A 486 -3.26 -25.26 0.73
N VAL A 487 -3.07 -25.63 2.00
CA VAL A 487 -1.91 -26.38 2.48
C VAL A 487 -2.38 -27.80 2.79
N PRO A 488 -2.08 -28.80 1.94
CA PRO A 488 -2.70 -30.13 2.04
C PRO A 488 -2.39 -30.89 3.32
N ALA A 489 -1.22 -30.67 3.90
CA ALA A 489 -0.82 -31.27 5.17
C ALA A 489 0.08 -30.31 5.95
N ILE A 490 -0.26 -30.10 7.22
CA ILE A 490 0.53 -29.32 8.18
C ILE A 490 0.83 -30.12 9.45
N VAL A 491 1.94 -29.77 10.09
CA VAL A 491 2.25 -30.06 11.49
C VAL A 491 2.18 -28.76 12.26
N ILE A 492 1.55 -28.77 13.43
CA ILE A 492 1.58 -27.63 14.34
C ILE A 492 2.88 -27.70 15.15
N THR A 493 3.76 -26.72 14.97
CA THR A 493 5.10 -26.66 15.59
C THR A 493 5.11 -25.88 16.90
N GLY A 494 4.10 -25.02 17.12
CA GLY A 494 3.98 -24.20 18.31
C GLY A 494 2.52 -23.93 18.66
N VAL A 495 2.20 -23.94 19.96
CA VAL A 495 0.86 -23.63 20.47
C VAL A 495 1.00 -22.71 21.68
N SER A 496 0.33 -21.56 21.63
CA SER A 496 0.26 -20.62 22.75
C SER A 496 -0.62 -21.13 23.89
N THR A 497 -0.57 -20.47 25.05
CA THR A 497 -1.50 -20.78 26.15
C THR A 497 -2.93 -20.38 25.74
N PRO A 498 -3.91 -21.31 25.77
CA PRO A 498 -5.27 -21.01 25.33
C PRO A 498 -5.94 -19.95 26.21
N LYS A 499 -6.48 -18.92 25.57
CA LYS A 499 -7.29 -17.89 26.23
C LYS A 499 -8.76 -18.30 26.14
N ARG A 500 -9.43 -18.42 27.28
CA ARG A 500 -10.83 -18.87 27.35
C ARG A 500 -11.76 -17.70 27.62
N ARG A 501 -12.86 -17.65 26.88
CA ARG A 501 -14.00 -16.80 27.18
C ARG A 501 -15.26 -17.62 26.92
N ASP A 502 -15.96 -17.98 27.99
CA ASP A 502 -17.06 -18.94 27.97
C ASP A 502 -16.60 -20.32 27.46
N GLU A 503 -17.33 -20.94 26.52
CA GLU A 503 -16.97 -22.23 25.90
C GLU A 503 -15.91 -22.09 24.80
N ALA A 504 -15.71 -20.86 24.28
CA ALA A 504 -14.79 -20.59 23.19
C ALA A 504 -13.33 -20.51 23.65
N VAL A 505 -12.44 -21.09 22.83
CA VAL A 505 -11.01 -21.20 23.09
C VAL A 505 -10.25 -20.47 21.99
N LEU A 506 -9.62 -19.35 22.32
CA LEU A 506 -8.73 -18.62 21.43
C LEU A 506 -7.30 -19.13 21.60
N VAL A 507 -6.64 -19.47 20.49
CA VAL A 507 -5.26 -19.94 20.49
C VAL A 507 -4.50 -19.45 19.25
N GLU A 508 -3.25 -19.07 19.49
CA GLU A 508 -2.25 -18.82 18.45
C GLU A 508 -1.43 -20.09 18.24
N MET A 509 -1.25 -20.48 16.98
CA MET A 509 -0.54 -21.68 16.55
C MET A 509 0.47 -21.32 15.45
N GLU A 510 1.62 -21.96 15.50
CA GLU A 510 2.62 -21.97 14.43
C GLU A 510 2.62 -23.33 13.75
N TRP A 511 2.84 -23.35 12.44
CA TRP A 511 2.77 -24.59 11.67
C TRP A 511 3.77 -24.63 10.53
N GLU A 512 4.09 -25.85 10.11
CA GLU A 512 4.95 -26.15 8.96
C GLU A 512 4.26 -27.20 8.07
N ALA A 513 4.33 -27.00 6.76
CA ALA A 513 3.75 -27.93 5.81
C ALA A 513 4.61 -29.19 5.69
N ILE A 514 3.95 -30.34 5.56
CA ILE A 514 4.62 -31.60 5.26
C ILE A 514 4.54 -31.84 3.76
N TYR A 515 5.65 -32.26 3.16
CA TYR A 515 5.65 -32.83 1.82
C TYR A 515 5.74 -34.36 1.89
N GLY A 516 4.68 -35.05 1.48
CA GLY A 516 4.66 -36.50 1.30
C GLY A 516 4.82 -36.91 -0.16
N ALA A 517 5.48 -38.04 -0.44
CA ALA A 517 5.64 -38.56 -1.80
C ALA A 517 4.30 -38.91 -2.52
N ALA A 518 3.21 -39.03 -1.76
CA ALA A 518 1.85 -39.21 -2.29
C ALA A 518 1.13 -37.88 -2.60
N GLN A 519 1.71 -36.74 -2.22
CA GLN A 519 1.14 -35.41 -2.41
C GLN A 519 1.79 -34.75 -3.63
N ALA A 520 0.96 -34.25 -4.55
CA ALA A 520 1.43 -33.57 -5.75
C ALA A 520 2.06 -32.19 -5.44
N ALA A 521 1.63 -31.52 -4.36
CA ALA A 521 2.08 -30.17 -4.01
C ALA A 521 2.13 -29.95 -2.49
N THR A 522 3.05 -29.08 -2.04
CA THR A 522 3.14 -28.62 -0.64
C THR A 522 2.21 -27.43 -0.37
N LEU A 523 1.95 -26.62 -1.39
CA LEU A 523 1.05 -25.47 -1.35
C LEU A 523 0.30 -25.39 -2.68
N ILE A 524 -1.02 -25.22 -2.60
CA ILE A 524 -1.90 -25.07 -3.76
C ILE A 524 -2.56 -23.70 -3.63
N ILE A 525 -2.47 -22.88 -4.67
CA ILE A 525 -3.19 -21.60 -4.72
C ILE A 525 -4.15 -21.64 -5.91
N GLU A 526 -5.44 -21.51 -5.65
CA GLU A 526 -6.48 -21.47 -6.67
C GLU A 526 -7.02 -20.05 -6.79
N VAL A 527 -7.03 -19.50 -8.00
CA VAL A 527 -7.61 -18.19 -8.30
C VAL A 527 -8.79 -18.39 -9.24
N LEU A 528 -9.99 -18.15 -8.75
CA LEU A 528 -11.23 -18.14 -9.51
C LEU A 528 -11.47 -16.74 -10.07
N ASN A 529 -11.42 -16.62 -11.39
CA ASN A 529 -11.81 -15.40 -12.10
C ASN A 529 -13.08 -15.67 -12.92
N ALA A 530 -14.10 -14.82 -12.78
CA ALA A 530 -15.38 -14.93 -13.50
C ALA A 530 -15.60 -13.83 -14.57
N ALA A 531 -14.53 -13.16 -15.03
CA ALA A 531 -14.60 -12.25 -16.18
C ALA A 531 -14.47 -12.99 -17.52
N ALA A 532 -15.51 -12.91 -18.36
CA ALA A 532 -15.45 -13.35 -19.75
C ALA A 532 -14.36 -12.61 -20.52
N GLY A 533 -13.45 -13.34 -21.17
CA GLY A 533 -12.53 -12.77 -22.15
C GLY A 533 -11.20 -12.22 -21.62
N THR A 534 -10.90 -12.36 -20.32
CA THR A 534 -9.51 -12.23 -19.85
C THR A 534 -8.78 -13.56 -20.08
N THR A 535 -8.51 -13.89 -21.34
CA THR A 535 -7.30 -14.69 -21.60
C THR A 535 -6.15 -13.85 -21.07
N TYR A 536 -5.68 -14.14 -19.85
CA TYR A 536 -4.41 -13.63 -19.35
C TYR A 536 -3.42 -13.82 -20.48
N ALA A 537 -3.04 -12.70 -21.10
CA ALA A 537 -2.40 -12.71 -22.41
C ALA A 537 -1.32 -13.76 -22.36
N ASP A 538 -1.55 -14.84 -23.09
CA ASP A 538 -0.73 -15.98 -22.83
C ASP A 538 0.68 -15.60 -23.28
N ALA A 539 1.61 -15.78 -22.37
CA ALA A 539 2.97 -16.11 -22.71
C ALA A 539 3.06 -17.44 -23.52
N THR A 540 1.97 -17.95 -24.11
CA THR A 540 1.90 -18.95 -25.18
C THR A 540 1.61 -18.37 -26.57
N ALA A 541 1.70 -17.05 -26.77
CA ALA A 541 2.08 -16.58 -28.10
C ALA A 541 3.51 -17.06 -28.39
N THR A 542 3.63 -18.34 -28.75
CA THR A 542 4.72 -18.88 -29.54
C THR A 542 4.65 -18.09 -30.82
N ILE A 543 5.41 -16.99 -30.92
CA ILE A 543 5.62 -16.34 -32.21
C ILE A 543 6.52 -17.30 -32.98
N SER A 544 5.89 -18.20 -33.73
CA SER A 544 6.52 -18.83 -34.87
C SER A 544 6.82 -17.72 -35.89
N GLY A 545 8.11 -17.53 -36.18
CA GLY A 545 8.55 -16.62 -37.23
C GLY A 545 9.53 -15.55 -36.77
N MET A 546 10.71 -15.94 -36.31
CA MET A 546 11.93 -15.18 -36.57
C MET A 546 13.06 -16.18 -36.85
N SER A 547 13.41 -16.30 -38.13
CA SER A 547 14.72 -16.81 -38.55
C SER A 547 15.80 -15.85 -38.06
N LEU A 548 16.95 -16.41 -37.68
CA LEU A 548 18.17 -15.69 -37.28
C LEU A 548 18.54 -14.56 -38.25
#